data_AF-A0A150P8X6-F1
#
_entry.id   AF-A0A150P8X6-F1
#
_cell.length_a   1.000
_cell.length_b   1.000
_cell.length_c   1.000
_cell.angle_alpha   90.00
_cell.angle_beta   90.00
_cell.angle_gamma   90.00
#
_symmetry.space_group_name_H-M   'P 1'
#
loop_
_entity.id
_entity.type
_entity.pdbx_description
1 polymer ?
#
loop_
_entity_poly.entity_id
_entity_poly.type
_entity_poly.pdbx_seq_one_letter_code
_entity_poly.pdbx_strand_id
1 'polypeptide(L)'
;MDIAQAAVVSEDYQRATEAAERLLSDAEEHVDTFQYGNAIHCAHIVLGKVALARNEPASAAEHLRTAGGVRGSPQLDSFGPDFELASQLLSIGQRDAVIDYIDGCKKFWKRSASLLKTWALAIGRGETPDFSKRWTSESNSPSQSS
;
A
#
# COMPACT_ATOMS: atom_id res chain seq x y z
N MET A 1 5.50 -4.38 15.87
CA MET A 1 4.15 -4.68 15.36
C MET A 1 3.23 -3.61 15.91
N ASP A 2 2.59 -2.85 15.04
CA ASP A 2 1.67 -1.79 15.42
C ASP A 2 0.32 -2.37 15.85
N ILE A 3 -0.31 -1.79 16.86
CA ILE A 3 -1.58 -2.27 17.46
C ILE A 3 -2.68 -2.32 16.40
N ALA A 4 -2.64 -1.40 15.43
CA ALA A 4 -3.60 -1.33 14.34
C ALA A 4 -3.52 -2.56 13.40
N GLN A 5 -2.32 -3.07 13.10
CA GLN A 5 -2.17 -4.27 12.27
C GLN A 5 -2.64 -5.53 13.02
N ALA A 6 -2.42 -5.60 14.33
CA ALA A 6 -2.86 -6.72 15.16
C ALA A 6 -4.39 -6.77 15.33
N ALA A 7 -5.07 -5.62 15.37
CA ALA A 7 -6.52 -5.54 15.49
C ALA A 7 -7.25 -6.06 14.24
N VAL A 8 -6.71 -5.81 13.04
CA VAL A 8 -7.26 -6.35 11.77
C VAL A 8 -7.24 -7.88 11.75
N VAL A 9 -6.23 -8.50 12.35
CA VAL A 9 -6.10 -9.97 12.43
C VAL A 9 -7.15 -10.60 13.35
N SER A 10 -7.72 -9.85 14.29
CA SER A 10 -8.68 -10.35 15.28
C SER A 10 -10.16 -10.09 14.89
N GLU A 11 -10.44 -9.67 13.65
CA GLU A 11 -11.78 -9.26 13.16
C GLU A 11 -12.45 -8.14 13.99
N ASP A 12 -11.72 -7.51 14.91
CA ASP A 12 -12.20 -6.35 15.66
C ASP A 12 -12.01 -5.09 14.82
N TYR A 13 -12.86 -5.00 13.79
CA TYR A 13 -12.86 -3.89 12.86
C TYR A 13 -13.11 -2.55 13.56
N GLN A 14 -13.86 -2.55 14.67
CA GLN A 14 -14.11 -1.34 15.43
C GLN A 14 -12.81 -0.83 16.07
N ARG A 15 -12.08 -1.69 16.78
CA ARG A 15 -10.78 -1.31 17.37
C ARG A 15 -9.76 -0.93 16.31
N ALA A 16 -9.76 -1.62 15.17
CA ALA A 16 -8.86 -1.29 14.06
C ALA A 16 -9.16 0.11 13.50
N THR A 17 -10.43 0.45 13.30
CA THR A 17 -10.86 1.80 12.90
C THR A 17 -10.46 2.84 13.94
N GLU A 18 -10.81 2.66 15.21
CA GLU A 18 -10.48 3.60 16.28
C GLU A 18 -8.97 3.82 16.43
N ALA A 19 -8.16 2.77 16.25
CA ALA A 19 -6.71 2.88 16.28
C ALA A 19 -6.15 3.66 15.08
N ALA A 20 -6.67 3.42 13.88
CA ALA A 20 -6.27 4.14 12.68
C ALA A 20 -6.68 5.61 12.72
N GLU A 21 -7.89 5.93 13.19
CA GLU A 21 -8.37 7.31 13.36
C GLU A 21 -7.55 8.08 14.41
N ARG A 22 -7.19 7.43 15.52
CA ARG A 22 -6.27 8.00 16.51
C ARG A 22 -4.90 8.28 15.89
N LEU A 23 -4.37 7.35 15.09
CA LEU A 23 -3.09 7.53 14.42
C LEU A 23 -3.11 8.71 13.43
N LEU A 24 -4.23 8.93 12.72
CA LEU A 24 -4.42 10.11 11.87
C LEU A 24 -4.45 11.40 12.70
N SER A 25 -5.22 11.41 13.79
CA SER A 25 -5.33 12.56 14.70
C SER A 25 -3.96 12.95 15.29
N ASP A 26 -3.22 11.96 15.79
CA ASP A 26 -1.88 12.17 16.35
C ASP A 26 -0.90 12.66 15.28
N ALA A 27 -1.04 12.19 14.03
CA ALA A 27 -0.19 12.63 12.92
C ALA A 27 -0.43 14.10 12.55
N GLU A 28 -1.66 14.61 12.64
CA GLU A 28 -1.98 16.02 12.41
C GLU A 28 -1.29 16.96 13.39
N GLU A 29 -1.01 16.49 14.61
CA GLU A 29 -0.23 17.25 15.60
C GLU A 29 1.29 17.20 15.33
N HIS A 30 1.75 16.31 14.45
CA HIS A 30 3.16 15.99 14.22
C HIS A 30 3.57 16.06 12.73
N VAL A 31 2.99 16.99 11.97
CA VAL A 31 3.20 17.13 10.52
C VAL A 31 4.66 17.26 10.09
N ASP A 32 5.50 17.87 10.93
CA ASP A 32 6.91 18.12 10.63
C ASP A 32 7.83 16.93 10.96
N THR A 33 7.29 15.85 11.52
CA THR A 33 8.08 14.68 11.89
C THR A 33 8.30 13.73 10.72
N PHE A 34 9.41 13.00 10.76
CA PHE A 34 9.68 11.96 9.76
C PHE A 34 8.71 10.76 9.85
N GLN A 35 7.90 10.68 10.92
CA GLN A 35 6.84 9.67 11.10
C GLN A 35 5.58 10.01 10.30
N TYR A 36 5.32 11.29 10.04
CA TYR A 36 4.04 11.77 9.53
C TYR A 36 3.52 10.97 8.33
N GLY A 37 4.35 10.83 7.31
CA GLY A 37 4.02 10.06 6.10
C GLY A 37 3.75 8.58 6.36
N ASN A 38 4.53 7.97 7.27
CA ASN A 38 4.34 6.58 7.65
C ASN A 38 3.04 6.36 8.44
N ALA A 39 2.71 7.26 9.37
CA ALA A 39 1.51 7.18 10.18
C ALA A 39 0.24 7.26 9.32
N ILE A 40 0.17 8.23 8.42
CA ILE A 40 -0.95 8.38 7.50
C ILE A 40 -1.05 7.18 6.56
N HIS A 41 0.08 6.72 6.01
CA HIS A 41 0.10 5.52 5.17
C HIS A 41 -0.50 4.31 5.90
N CYS A 42 0.03 3.98 7.08
CA CYS A 42 -0.42 2.84 7.87
C CYS A 42 -1.90 2.94 8.24
N ALA A 43 -2.37 4.12 8.69
CA ALA A 43 -3.76 4.32 9.05
C ALA A 43 -4.71 4.06 7.88
N HIS A 44 -4.41 4.62 6.70
CA HIS A 44 -5.22 4.40 5.51
C HIS A 44 -5.18 2.95 5.01
N ILE A 45 -4.05 2.24 5.13
CA ILE A 45 -4.02 0.80 4.81
C ILE A 45 -4.96 0.01 5.72
N VAL A 46 -4.98 0.31 7.03
CA VAL A 46 -5.86 -0.37 7.99
C VAL A 46 -7.33 -0.05 7.69
N LEU A 47 -7.68 1.22 7.50
CA LEU A 47 -9.05 1.63 7.15
C LEU A 47 -9.52 1.00 5.85
N GLY A 48 -8.64 0.91 4.84
CA GLY A 48 -8.97 0.24 3.58
C GLY A 48 -9.20 -1.26 3.73
N LYS A 49 -8.44 -1.96 4.58
CA LYS A 49 -8.67 -3.39 4.89
C LYS A 49 -10.00 -3.59 5.63
N VAL A 50 -10.32 -2.70 6.58
CA VAL A 50 -11.63 -2.70 7.27
C VAL A 50 -12.77 -2.48 6.27
N ALA A 51 -12.65 -1.51 5.35
CA ALA A 51 -13.65 -1.26 4.33
C ALA A 51 -13.88 -2.48 3.42
N LEU A 52 -12.82 -3.18 3.00
CA LEU A 52 -12.97 -4.42 2.24
C LEU A 52 -13.71 -5.51 3.03
N ALA A 53 -13.39 -5.66 4.32
CA ALA A 53 -14.09 -6.63 5.18
C ALA A 53 -15.58 -6.30 5.34
N ARG A 54 -15.96 -5.03 5.23
CA ARG A 54 -17.36 -4.56 5.22
C ARG A 54 -18.01 -4.61 3.83
N ASN A 55 -17.34 -5.17 2.84
CA ASN A 55 -17.80 -5.23 1.44
C ASN A 55 -18.00 -3.82 0.82
N GLU A 56 -17.10 -2.89 1.15
CA GLU A 56 -17.08 -1.50 0.67
C GLU A 56 -15.85 -1.23 -0.22
N PRO A 57 -15.78 -1.79 -1.45
CA PRO A 57 -14.60 -1.71 -2.29
C PRO A 57 -14.27 -0.29 -2.76
N ALA A 58 -15.27 0.58 -2.89
CA ALA A 58 -15.06 1.99 -3.24
C ALA A 58 -14.32 2.74 -2.12
N SER A 59 -14.77 2.59 -0.87
CA SER A 59 -14.11 3.18 0.31
C SER A 59 -12.68 2.65 0.46
N ALA A 60 -12.50 1.34 0.28
CA ALA A 60 -11.17 0.73 0.32
C ALA A 60 -10.21 1.30 -0.75
N ALA A 61 -10.71 1.51 -1.97
CA ALA A 61 -9.96 2.13 -3.06
C ALA A 61 -9.56 3.58 -2.75
N GLU A 62 -10.44 4.38 -2.13
CA GLU A 62 -10.14 5.74 -1.69
C GLU A 62 -9.05 5.78 -0.62
N HIS A 63 -9.15 4.88 0.37
CA HIS A 63 -8.11 4.75 1.38
C HIS A 63 -6.76 4.36 0.76
N LEU A 64 -6.74 3.41 -0.18
CA LEU A 64 -5.51 3.03 -0.89
C LEU A 64 -4.89 4.22 -1.64
N ARG A 65 -5.69 4.98 -2.40
CA ARG A 65 -5.20 6.19 -3.11
C ARG A 65 -4.61 7.21 -2.15
N THR A 66 -5.28 7.42 -1.02
CA THR A 66 -4.80 8.35 0.01
C THR A 66 -3.47 7.91 0.60
N ALA A 67 -3.32 6.62 0.89
CA ALA A 67 -2.05 6.05 1.33
C ALA A 67 -0.93 6.26 0.30
N GLY A 68 -1.23 6.13 -1.00
CA GLY A 68 -0.24 6.41 -2.07
C GLY A 68 0.13 7.89 -2.22
N GLY A 69 -0.73 8.79 -1.75
CA GLY A 69 -0.58 10.23 -1.86
C GLY A 69 0.29 10.88 -0.79
N VAL A 70 0.72 10.13 0.23
CA VAL A 70 1.47 10.68 1.38
C VAL A 70 2.85 11.22 0.99
N ARG A 71 3.38 12.13 1.81
CA ARG A 71 4.81 12.42 1.82
C ARG A 71 5.56 11.15 2.23
N GLY A 72 6.68 10.84 1.57
CA GLY A 72 7.54 9.71 1.95
C GLY A 72 8.04 9.78 3.39
N SER A 73 8.64 8.69 3.85
CA SER A 73 9.26 8.59 5.18
C SER A 73 10.49 7.68 5.07
N PRO A 74 11.49 7.79 5.97
CA PRO A 74 12.65 6.89 5.94
C PRO A 74 12.28 5.40 5.88
N GLN A 75 11.18 5.01 6.53
CA GLN A 75 10.64 3.66 6.50
C GLN A 75 10.07 3.30 5.12
N LEU A 76 9.20 4.14 4.55
CA LEU A 76 8.57 3.93 3.25
C LEU A 76 9.61 3.97 2.10
N ASP A 77 10.59 4.85 2.20
CA ASP A 77 11.68 5.00 1.23
C ASP A 77 12.61 3.78 1.22
N SER A 78 12.78 3.13 2.38
CA SER A 78 13.69 2.00 2.57
C SER A 78 12.99 0.65 2.33
N PHE A 79 12.03 0.28 3.19
CA PHE A 79 11.37 -1.02 3.17
C PHE A 79 10.30 -1.12 2.09
N GLY A 80 9.73 0.02 1.70
CA GLY A 80 8.61 0.11 0.80
C GLY A 80 7.26 0.14 1.53
N PRO A 81 6.20 0.49 0.82
CA PRO A 81 4.85 0.52 1.35
C PRO A 81 4.20 -0.87 1.36
N ASP A 82 3.13 -1.04 2.14
CA ASP A 82 2.30 -2.27 2.16
C ASP A 82 1.49 -2.39 0.85
N PHE A 83 1.57 -3.54 0.17
CA PHE A 83 0.82 -3.86 -1.05
C PHE A 83 -0.30 -4.89 -0.83
N GLU A 84 -0.55 -5.34 0.39
CA GLU A 84 -1.58 -6.33 0.69
C GLU A 84 -2.98 -5.81 0.32
N LEU A 85 -3.32 -4.58 0.72
CA LEU A 85 -4.59 -3.94 0.34
C LEU A 85 -4.71 -3.78 -1.19
N ALA A 86 -3.61 -3.40 -1.85
CA ALA A 86 -3.56 -3.30 -3.30
C ALA A 86 -3.80 -4.65 -3.99
N SER A 87 -3.26 -5.74 -3.44
CA SER A 87 -3.49 -7.11 -3.91
C SER A 87 -4.97 -7.50 -3.82
N GLN A 88 -5.59 -7.22 -2.68
CA GLN A 88 -7.00 -7.53 -2.43
C GLN A 88 -7.93 -6.70 -3.34
N LEU A 89 -7.64 -5.41 -3.54
CA LEU A 89 -8.38 -4.56 -4.47
C LEU A 89 -8.23 -5.01 -5.92
N LEU A 90 -7.03 -5.44 -6.31
CA LEU A 90 -6.77 -5.94 -7.66
C LEU A 90 -7.56 -7.23 -7.96
N SER A 91 -7.66 -8.15 -6.99
CA SER A 91 -8.36 -9.43 -7.16
C SER A 91 -9.87 -9.26 -7.38
N ILE A 92 -10.46 -8.17 -6.88
CA ILE A 92 -11.86 -7.79 -7.10
C ILE A 92 -12.04 -6.77 -8.24
N GLY A 93 -10.99 -6.51 -9.03
CA GLY A 93 -11.07 -5.72 -10.25
C GLY A 93 -10.88 -4.21 -10.09
N GLN A 94 -10.53 -3.70 -8.90
CA GLN A 94 -10.27 -2.28 -8.63
C GLN A 94 -8.90 -1.83 -9.17
N ARG A 95 -8.70 -1.97 -10.49
CA ARG A 95 -7.40 -1.77 -11.17
C ARG A 95 -6.90 -0.34 -11.09
N ASP A 96 -7.77 0.64 -11.36
CA ASP A 96 -7.38 2.05 -11.42
C ASP A 96 -6.83 2.54 -10.07
N ALA A 97 -7.49 2.17 -8.97
CA ALA A 97 -7.04 2.52 -7.63
C ALA A 97 -5.65 1.93 -7.29
N VAL A 98 -5.37 0.72 -7.78
CA VAL A 98 -4.07 0.07 -7.58
C VAL A 98 -2.99 0.73 -8.43
N ILE A 99 -3.30 1.14 -9.67
CA ILE A 99 -2.39 1.90 -10.52
C ILE A 99 -2.07 3.27 -9.89
N ASP A 100 -3.10 3.99 -9.43
CA ASP A 100 -2.94 5.29 -8.75
C ASP A 100 -2.03 5.16 -7.52
N TYR A 101 -2.22 4.09 -6.73
CA TYR A 101 -1.39 3.80 -5.57
C TYR A 101 0.07 3.54 -5.97
N ILE A 102 0.30 2.69 -6.97
CA ILE A 102 1.64 2.39 -7.50
C ILE A 102 2.32 3.68 -7.99
N ASP A 103 1.59 4.56 -8.68
CA ASP A 103 2.11 5.84 -9.16
C ASP A 103 2.45 6.80 -8.01
N GLY A 104 1.63 6.85 -6.97
CA GLY A 104 1.92 7.57 -5.73
C GLY A 104 3.20 7.08 -5.06
N CYS A 105 3.36 5.76 -4.96
CA CYS A 105 4.50 5.13 -4.32
C CYS A 105 5.84 5.45 -5.00
N LYS A 106 5.85 5.72 -6.31
CA LYS A 106 7.07 6.11 -7.05
C LYS A 106 7.71 7.39 -6.51
N LYS A 107 6.95 8.26 -5.86
CA LYS A 107 7.44 9.54 -5.31
C LYS A 107 8.41 9.33 -4.15
N PHE A 108 8.20 8.28 -3.36
CA PHE A 108 8.97 7.99 -2.15
C PHE A 108 9.81 6.71 -2.28
N TRP A 109 9.29 5.65 -2.90
CA TRP A 109 10.00 4.38 -3.07
C TRP A 109 10.82 4.31 -4.37
N LYS A 110 11.72 5.28 -4.54
CA LYS A 110 12.46 5.53 -5.80
C LYS A 110 13.31 4.35 -6.26
N ARG A 111 13.91 3.61 -5.34
CA ARG A 111 14.73 2.42 -5.62
C ARG A 111 13.96 1.30 -6.33
N SER A 112 12.62 1.31 -6.21
CA SER A 112 11.74 0.33 -6.83
C SER A 112 10.93 0.90 -7.99
N ALA A 113 11.25 2.10 -8.49
CA ALA A 113 10.48 2.76 -9.55
C ALA A 113 10.31 1.91 -10.82
N SER A 114 11.35 1.16 -11.22
CA SER A 114 11.28 0.25 -12.37
C SER A 114 10.32 -0.92 -12.11
N LEU A 115 10.36 -1.51 -10.91
CA LEU A 115 9.43 -2.59 -10.51
C LEU A 115 7.99 -2.09 -10.49
N LEU A 116 7.76 -0.92 -9.87
CA LEU A 116 6.46 -0.26 -9.81
C LEU A 116 5.92 0.02 -11.22
N LYS A 117 6.76 0.48 -12.14
CA LYS A 117 6.38 0.68 -13.54
C LYS A 117 5.97 -0.64 -14.22
N THR A 118 6.73 -1.71 -14.01
CA THR A 118 6.40 -3.04 -14.55
C THR A 118 5.04 -3.53 -14.05
N TRP A 119 4.75 -3.37 -12.75
CA TRP A 119 3.46 -3.75 -12.18
C TRP A 119 2.30 -2.92 -12.74
N ALA A 120 2.43 -1.59 -12.81
CA ALA A 120 1.39 -0.73 -13.39
C ALA A 120 1.08 -1.12 -14.85
N LEU A 121 2.11 -1.40 -15.65
CA LEU A 121 1.94 -1.83 -17.04
C LEU A 121 1.25 -3.21 -17.14
N ALA A 122 1.60 -4.14 -16.27
CA ALA A 122 0.95 -5.46 -16.21
C ALA A 122 -0.54 -5.33 -15.89
N ILE A 123 -0.88 -4.55 -14.85
CA ILE A 123 -2.27 -4.29 -14.45
C ILE A 123 -3.07 -3.63 -15.58
N GLY A 124 -2.46 -2.66 -16.29
CA GLY A 124 -3.08 -2.02 -17.45
C GLY A 124 -3.35 -2.97 -18.63
N ARG A 125 -2.64 -4.10 -18.72
CA ARG A 125 -2.91 -5.18 -19.68
C ARG A 125 -3.92 -6.21 -19.17
N GLY A 126 -4.47 -6.01 -17.97
CA GLY A 126 -5.39 -6.95 -17.33
C GLY A 126 -4.71 -8.08 -16.55
N GLU A 127 -3.38 -8.05 -16.42
CA GLU A 127 -2.61 -9.04 -15.66
C GLU A 127 -2.66 -8.76 -14.15
N THR A 128 -2.41 -9.80 -13.34
CA THR A 128 -2.34 -9.71 -11.88
C THR A 128 -0.91 -9.94 -11.42
N PRO A 129 -0.07 -8.89 -11.30
CA PRO A 129 1.29 -9.04 -10.77
C PRO A 129 1.28 -9.56 -9.33
N ASP A 130 2.29 -10.36 -9.03
CA ASP A 130 2.57 -10.82 -7.67
C ASP A 130 3.39 -9.76 -6.92
N PHE A 131 2.74 -9.06 -6.00
CA PHE A 131 3.37 -8.01 -5.17
C PHE A 131 4.32 -8.57 -4.10
N SER A 132 4.31 -9.88 -3.83
CA SER A 132 5.24 -10.50 -2.88
C SER A 132 6.65 -10.65 -3.46
N LYS A 133 6.77 -10.60 -4.79
CA LYS A 133 8.06 -10.62 -5.50
C LYS A 133 8.77 -9.28 -5.30
N ARG A 134 9.47 -9.15 -4.18
CA ARG A 134 10.56 -8.18 -4.07
C ARG A 134 11.54 -8.49 -5.19
N TRP A 135 11.94 -7.46 -5.94
CA TRP A 135 13.02 -7.58 -6.92
C TRP A 135 14.24 -8.25 -6.27
N THR A 136 14.47 -9.52 -6.59
CA THR A 136 15.78 -10.16 -6.45
C THR A 136 16.51 -9.93 -7.76
N SER A 137 17.80 -9.58 -7.68
CA SER A 137 18.67 -9.32 -8.84
C SER A 137 18.78 -10.49 -9.84
N GLU A 138 18.13 -11.62 -9.59
CA GLU A 138 18.17 -12.84 -10.40
C GLU A 138 17.07 -12.93 -11.47
N SER A 139 16.14 -11.98 -11.54
CA SER A 139 15.00 -12.07 -12.48
C SER A 139 15.31 -11.62 -13.92
N ASN A 140 16.57 -11.28 -14.26
CA ASN A 140 16.94 -10.80 -15.59
C ASN A 140 18.16 -11.51 -16.18
N SER A 141 18.24 -12.84 -16.03
CA SER A 141 19.11 -13.66 -16.86
C SER A 141 18.29 -14.15 -18.06
N PRO A 142 18.52 -13.65 -19.30
CA PRO A 142 18.03 -14.35 -20.47
C PRO A 142 18.67 -15.73 -20.48
N SER A 143 17.85 -16.77 -20.59
CA SER A 143 18.26 -18.14 -20.79
C SER A 143 19.30 -18.18 -21.92
N GLN A 144 20.57 -18.32 -21.58
CA GLN A 144 21.60 -18.66 -22.56
C GLN A 144 21.40 -20.14 -22.88
N SER A 145 20.64 -20.38 -23.95
CA SER A 145 20.61 -21.68 -24.61
C SER A 145 21.90 -21.85 -25.39
N SER A 146 22.70 -22.86 -25.04
CA SER A 146 23.65 -23.52 -25.93
C SER A 146 23.78 -24.97 -25.49
#